data_AF-A0A225UNC5-F1
#
_entry.id   AF-A0A225UNC5-F1
#
_cell.length_a   1.000
_cell.length_b   1.000
_cell.length_c   1.000
_cell.angle_alpha   90.00
_cell.angle_beta   90.00
_cell.angle_gamma   90.00
#
_symmetry.space_group_name_H-M   'P 1'
#
loop_
_entity.id
_entity.type
_entity.pdbx_description
1 polymer ?
#
loop_
_entity_poly.entity_id
_entity_poly.type
_entity_poly.pdbx_seq_one_letter_code
_entity_poly.pdbx_strand_id
1 'polypeptide(L)'
;MRDWLNTDASHQTVMKELGLASLVGKDLKSHPNYKRFREFLSKREDKRMKAMIDDAVSTASVWKRFHLEQLPETKRKTSKAFKYYVRYAKMYDNEIFRNEWYSFYSRPVVYYGGTPKEMFVKVGIWAEAKRPNDYVKACLELEYASKKTLEANPYYKQFLSLQNKK
;
A
#
# COMPACT_ATOMS: atom_id res chain seq x y z
N MET A 1 -17.77 -16.53 3.40
CA MET A 1 -16.62 -15.58 3.40
C MET A 1 -15.35 -16.26 2.92
N ARG A 2 -14.81 -17.26 3.63
CA ARG A 2 -13.64 -18.03 3.16
C ARG A 2 -13.91 -18.66 1.79
N ASP A 3 -15.06 -19.30 1.61
CA ASP A 3 -15.42 -19.96 0.35
C ASP A 3 -15.46 -18.98 -0.82
N TRP A 4 -16.15 -17.83 -0.65
CA TRP A 4 -16.16 -16.77 -1.67
C TRP A 4 -14.77 -16.27 -2.06
N LEU A 5 -13.85 -16.18 -1.10
CA LEU A 5 -12.48 -15.76 -1.38
C LEU A 5 -11.69 -16.86 -2.08
N ASN A 6 -11.91 -18.13 -1.72
CA ASN A 6 -11.25 -19.29 -2.31
C ASN A 6 -11.67 -19.52 -3.76
N THR A 7 -12.95 -19.29 -4.08
CA THR A 7 -13.50 -19.46 -5.44
C THR A 7 -13.41 -18.19 -6.30
N ASP A 8 -12.74 -17.13 -5.80
CA ASP A 8 -12.73 -15.78 -6.40
C ASP A 8 -14.12 -15.30 -6.85
N ALA A 9 -15.13 -15.50 -6.01
CA ALA A 9 -16.52 -15.20 -6.32
C ALA A 9 -16.69 -13.77 -6.85
N SER A 10 -17.56 -13.61 -7.84
CA SER A 10 -17.84 -12.30 -8.42
C SER A 10 -18.61 -11.40 -7.44
N HIS A 11 -18.52 -10.07 -7.61
CA HIS A 11 -19.33 -9.14 -6.81
C HIS A 11 -20.83 -9.43 -6.97
N GLN A 12 -21.26 -9.76 -8.18
CA GLN A 12 -22.67 -10.08 -8.49
C GLN A 12 -23.13 -11.33 -7.76
N THR A 13 -22.30 -12.39 -7.75
CA THR A 13 -22.58 -13.64 -7.03
C THR A 13 -22.80 -13.37 -5.54
N VAL A 14 -21.86 -12.66 -4.90
CA VAL A 14 -21.97 -12.37 -3.47
C VAL A 14 -23.12 -11.41 -3.15
N MET A 15 -23.41 -10.44 -4.02
CA MET A 15 -24.59 -9.58 -3.87
C MET A 15 -25.89 -10.38 -3.95
N LYS A 16 -25.99 -11.33 -4.87
CA LYS A 16 -27.17 -12.22 -5.01
C LYS A 16 -27.36 -13.06 -3.75
N GLU A 17 -26.32 -13.73 -3.28
CA GLU A 17 -26.36 -14.57 -2.08
C GLU A 17 -26.67 -13.78 -0.80
N LEU A 18 -26.28 -12.50 -0.75
CA LEU A 18 -26.57 -11.62 0.38
C LEU A 18 -27.95 -10.91 0.28
N GLY A 19 -28.73 -11.17 -0.77
CA GLY A 19 -30.02 -10.52 -1.00
C GLY A 19 -29.90 -9.03 -1.36
N LEU A 20 -28.76 -8.60 -1.89
CA LEU A 20 -28.45 -7.20 -2.21
C LEU A 20 -28.60 -6.87 -3.70
N ALA A 21 -28.82 -7.87 -4.56
CA ALA A 21 -28.73 -7.72 -6.01
C ALA A 21 -29.70 -6.69 -6.62
N SER A 22 -30.89 -6.52 -6.04
CA SER A 22 -31.90 -5.55 -6.48
C SER A 22 -31.82 -4.19 -5.75
N LEU A 23 -30.97 -4.06 -4.73
CA LEU A 23 -30.88 -2.85 -3.91
C LEU A 23 -29.86 -1.88 -4.49
N VAL A 24 -30.19 -0.59 -4.44
CA VAL A 24 -29.31 0.49 -4.91
C VAL A 24 -29.29 1.65 -3.92
N GLY A 25 -28.37 2.60 -4.12
CA GLY A 25 -28.37 3.88 -3.42
C GLY A 25 -28.37 3.76 -1.90
N LYS A 26 -29.38 4.37 -1.27
CA LYS A 26 -29.54 4.38 0.19
C LYS A 26 -29.97 3.01 0.72
N ASP A 27 -30.89 2.34 0.04
CA ASP A 27 -31.46 1.05 0.46
C ASP A 27 -30.40 -0.05 0.50
N LEU A 28 -29.48 -0.03 -0.48
CA LEU A 28 -28.32 -0.93 -0.45
C LEU A 28 -27.45 -0.66 0.77
N LYS A 29 -27.15 0.61 1.07
CA LYS A 29 -26.21 1.00 2.14
C LYS A 29 -26.77 0.78 3.54
N SER A 30 -28.09 0.87 3.71
CA SER A 30 -28.77 0.65 4.99
C SER A 30 -29.08 -0.84 5.25
N HIS A 31 -28.99 -1.70 4.24
CA HIS A 31 -29.28 -3.12 4.40
C HIS A 31 -28.30 -3.80 5.39
N PRO A 32 -28.77 -4.65 6.33
CA PRO A 32 -27.91 -5.30 7.33
C PRO A 32 -26.73 -6.09 6.73
N ASN A 33 -26.94 -6.72 5.58
CA ASN A 33 -25.90 -7.50 4.89
C ASN A 33 -24.86 -6.66 4.13
N TYR A 34 -25.07 -5.34 3.97
CA TYR A 34 -24.14 -4.49 3.23
C TYR A 34 -22.75 -4.43 3.86
N LYS A 35 -22.68 -4.43 5.20
CA LYS A 35 -21.40 -4.49 5.93
C LYS A 35 -20.61 -5.76 5.56
N ARG A 36 -21.29 -6.90 5.46
CA ARG A 36 -20.68 -8.18 5.08
C ARG A 36 -20.19 -8.19 3.63
N PHE A 37 -20.95 -7.57 2.73
CA PHE A 37 -20.52 -7.37 1.34
C PHE A 37 -19.26 -6.49 1.27
N ARG A 38 -19.23 -5.38 2.01
CA ARG A 38 -18.06 -4.48 2.09
C ARG A 38 -16.82 -5.20 2.64
N GLU A 39 -16.99 -6.04 3.66
CA GLU A 39 -15.91 -6.86 4.20
C GLU A 39 -15.36 -7.84 3.16
N PHE A 40 -16.25 -8.49 2.40
CA PHE A 40 -15.85 -9.37 1.30
C PHE A 40 -15.01 -8.62 0.26
N LEU A 41 -15.47 -7.45 -0.21
CA LEU A 41 -14.72 -6.63 -1.16
C LEU A 41 -13.33 -6.26 -0.62
N SER A 42 -13.26 -5.89 0.66
CA SER A 42 -12.01 -5.55 1.32
C SER A 42 -11.03 -6.72 1.36
N LYS A 43 -11.49 -7.90 1.79
CA LYS A 43 -10.67 -9.11 1.91
C LYS A 43 -10.24 -9.67 0.55
N ARG A 44 -11.10 -9.54 -0.47
CA ARG A 44 -10.76 -9.90 -1.85
C ARG A 44 -9.65 -9.01 -2.38
N GLU A 45 -9.73 -7.70 -2.10
CA GLU A 45 -8.66 -6.77 -2.47
C GLU A 45 -7.35 -7.09 -1.73
N ASP A 46 -7.38 -7.39 -0.42
CA ASP A 46 -6.20 -7.83 0.34
C ASP A 46 -5.56 -9.10 -0.26
N LYS A 47 -6.38 -10.12 -0.58
CA LYS A 47 -5.90 -11.37 -1.20
C LYS A 47 -5.18 -11.09 -2.53
N ARG A 48 -5.72 -10.19 -3.35
CA ARG A 48 -5.10 -9.79 -4.63
C ARG A 48 -3.80 -9.03 -4.43
N MET A 49 -3.76 -8.10 -3.47
CA MET A 49 -2.52 -7.37 -3.15
C MET A 49 -1.44 -8.33 -2.62
N LYS A 50 -1.81 -9.32 -1.79
CA LYS A 50 -0.88 -10.34 -1.31
C LYS A 50 -0.34 -11.21 -2.45
N ALA A 51 -1.21 -11.67 -3.36
CA ALA A 51 -0.77 -12.41 -4.55
C ALA A 51 0.20 -11.57 -5.41
N MET A 52 -0.08 -10.28 -5.60
CA MET A 52 0.84 -9.38 -6.31
C MET A 52 2.21 -9.26 -5.62
N ILE A 53 2.25 -9.23 -4.29
CA ILE A 53 3.52 -9.23 -3.53
C ILE A 53 4.25 -10.56 -3.74
N ASP A 54 3.55 -11.68 -3.68
CA ASP A 54 4.10 -13.03 -3.88
C ASP A 54 4.64 -13.22 -5.31
N ASP A 55 4.00 -12.58 -6.30
CA ASP A 55 4.45 -12.49 -7.69
C ASP A 55 5.52 -11.41 -7.92
N ALA A 56 6.10 -10.85 -6.86
CA ALA A 56 7.15 -9.83 -6.89
C ALA A 56 6.80 -8.54 -7.66
N VAL A 57 5.52 -8.16 -7.69
CA VAL A 57 5.10 -6.90 -8.33
C VAL A 57 5.57 -5.70 -7.49
N SER A 58 6.50 -4.92 -8.03
CA SER A 58 7.04 -3.76 -7.32
C SER A 58 6.02 -2.63 -7.15
N THR A 59 6.19 -1.82 -6.09
CA THR A 59 5.41 -0.59 -5.88
C THR A 59 5.53 0.39 -7.06
N ALA A 60 6.73 0.50 -7.65
CA ALA A 60 6.97 1.32 -8.84
C ALA A 60 6.15 0.85 -10.06
N SER A 61 5.96 -0.47 -10.23
CA SER A 61 5.13 -1.03 -11.30
C SER A 61 3.65 -0.65 -11.11
N VAL A 62 3.15 -0.71 -9.88
CA VAL A 62 1.78 -0.27 -9.55
C VAL A 62 1.60 1.23 -9.74
N TRP A 63 2.59 2.04 -9.33
CA TRP A 63 2.61 3.48 -9.56
C TRP A 63 2.51 3.84 -11.04
N LYS A 64 3.34 3.18 -11.87
CA LYS A 64 3.38 3.35 -13.32
C LYS A 64 2.08 2.90 -13.99
N ARG A 65 1.54 1.74 -13.60
CA ARG A 65 0.29 1.19 -14.15
C ARG A 65 -0.89 2.15 -14.00
N PHE A 66 -0.93 2.92 -12.91
CA PHE A 66 -1.99 3.88 -12.65
C PHE A 66 -1.68 5.31 -13.10
N HIS A 67 -0.56 5.52 -13.81
CA HIS A 67 -0.12 6.84 -14.28
C HIS A 67 -0.09 7.90 -13.17
N LEU A 68 0.26 7.48 -11.94
CA LEU A 68 0.22 8.37 -10.78
C LEU A 68 1.29 9.47 -10.85
N GLU A 69 2.34 9.27 -11.64
CA GLU A 69 3.38 10.28 -11.85
C GLU A 69 2.87 11.51 -12.59
N GLN A 70 2.00 11.29 -13.57
CA GLN A 70 1.50 12.32 -14.48
C GLN A 70 0.36 13.15 -13.84
N LEU A 71 -0.27 12.63 -12.78
CA LEU A 71 -1.37 13.33 -12.14
C LEU A 71 -0.88 14.53 -11.32
N PRO A 72 -1.54 15.70 -11.44
CA PRO A 72 -1.37 16.80 -10.49
C PRO A 72 -1.64 16.33 -9.07
N GLU A 73 -0.91 16.85 -8.09
CA GLU A 73 -0.95 16.33 -6.72
C GLU A 73 -2.37 16.28 -6.11
N THR A 74 -3.17 17.33 -6.32
CA THR A 74 -4.54 17.45 -5.82
C THR A 74 -5.46 16.36 -6.39
N LYS A 75 -5.34 16.09 -7.70
CA LYS A 75 -6.08 15.01 -8.38
C LYS A 75 -5.57 13.63 -7.98
N ARG A 76 -4.25 13.48 -7.85
CA ARG A 76 -3.59 12.24 -7.44
C ARG A 76 -4.09 11.81 -6.07
N LYS A 77 -3.95 12.66 -5.05
CA LYS A 77 -4.28 12.34 -3.64
C LYS A 77 -5.75 11.94 -3.43
N THR A 78 -6.67 12.45 -4.25
CA THR A 78 -8.10 12.16 -4.15
C THR A 78 -8.55 10.96 -4.99
N SER A 79 -7.73 10.51 -5.95
CA SER A 79 -8.07 9.42 -6.86
C SER A 79 -8.20 8.06 -6.16
N LYS A 80 -9.09 7.21 -6.68
CA LYS A 80 -9.21 5.80 -6.22
C LYS A 80 -7.92 5.02 -6.46
N ALA A 81 -7.24 5.29 -7.58
CA ALA A 81 -5.98 4.64 -7.94
C ALA A 81 -4.86 4.94 -6.94
N PHE A 82 -4.75 6.19 -6.47
CA PHE A 82 -3.78 6.54 -5.43
C PHE A 82 -4.10 5.89 -4.09
N LYS A 83 -5.39 5.82 -3.69
CA LYS A 83 -5.80 5.12 -2.47
C LYS A 83 -5.44 3.64 -2.52
N TYR A 84 -5.66 3.01 -3.68
CA TYR A 84 -5.24 1.63 -3.94
C TYR A 84 -3.72 1.48 -3.82
N TYR A 85 -2.95 2.36 -4.47
CA TYR A 85 -1.49 2.36 -4.40
C TYR A 85 -0.99 2.50 -2.95
N VAL A 86 -1.53 3.43 -2.17
CA VAL A 86 -1.12 3.62 -0.76
C VAL A 86 -1.39 2.37 0.06
N ARG A 87 -2.55 1.72 -0.12
CA ARG A 87 -2.87 0.46 0.57
C ARG A 87 -1.89 -0.66 0.16
N TYR A 88 -1.61 -0.78 -1.15
CA TYR A 88 -0.64 -1.73 -1.67
C TYR A 88 0.76 -1.50 -1.11
N ALA A 89 1.27 -0.27 -1.18
CA ALA A 89 2.59 0.10 -0.69
C ALA A 89 2.74 -0.10 0.83
N LYS A 90 1.68 0.14 1.62
CA LYS A 90 1.65 -0.19 3.05
C LYS A 90 1.75 -1.70 3.28
N MET A 91 1.02 -2.52 2.52
CA MET A 91 1.09 -3.97 2.65
C MET A 91 2.49 -4.49 2.23
N TYR A 92 3.01 -4.00 1.11
CA TYR A 92 4.36 -4.32 0.62
C TYR A 92 5.44 -4.01 1.65
N ASP A 93 5.44 -2.79 2.19
CA ASP A 93 6.36 -2.36 3.26
C ASP A 93 6.20 -3.18 4.55
N ASN A 94 4.96 -3.55 4.92
CA ASN A 94 4.71 -4.39 6.08
C ASN A 94 5.27 -5.81 5.90
N GLU A 95 5.10 -6.43 4.73
CA GLU A 95 5.62 -7.79 4.47
C GLU A 95 7.14 -7.80 4.53
N ILE A 96 7.78 -6.82 3.91
CA ILE A 96 9.22 -6.62 4.00
C ILE A 96 9.65 -6.44 5.46
N PHE A 97 9.10 -5.45 6.17
CA PHE A 97 9.52 -5.18 7.53
C PHE A 97 9.36 -6.40 8.45
N ARG A 98 8.34 -7.24 8.20
CA ARG A 98 8.11 -8.49 8.95
C ARG A 98 9.12 -9.58 8.60
N ASN A 99 9.48 -9.71 7.33
CA ASN A 99 10.33 -10.81 6.83
C ASN A 99 11.83 -10.47 6.87
N GLU A 100 12.22 -9.20 6.80
CA GLU A 100 13.61 -8.76 6.59
C GLU A 100 14.41 -8.48 7.87
N TRP A 101 13.78 -8.36 9.03
CA TRP A 101 14.53 -8.06 10.26
C TRP A 101 15.28 -9.28 10.87
N TYR A 102 15.14 -10.49 10.34
CA TYR A 102 15.80 -11.70 10.89
C TYR A 102 16.75 -12.46 9.95
N SER A 103 16.82 -12.14 8.65
CA SER A 103 17.76 -12.82 7.75
C SER A 103 18.25 -11.91 6.64
N PHE A 104 19.40 -11.28 6.88
CA PHE A 104 20.11 -10.45 5.89
C PHE A 104 20.55 -11.23 4.63
N TYR A 105 20.43 -12.55 4.60
CA TYR A 105 20.93 -13.44 3.52
C TYR A 105 19.86 -13.98 2.56
N SER A 106 18.58 -13.72 2.83
CA SER A 106 17.46 -14.17 1.99
C SER A 106 16.65 -12.99 1.46
N ARG A 107 17.36 -12.00 0.89
CA ARG A 107 16.76 -10.82 0.27
C ARG A 107 16.06 -11.23 -1.04
N PRO A 108 14.72 -11.18 -1.17
CA PRO A 108 14.16 -10.86 -2.48
C PRO A 108 14.75 -9.51 -2.91
N VAL A 109 14.99 -9.30 -4.20
CA VAL A 109 15.53 -8.03 -4.71
C VAL A 109 14.49 -6.93 -4.42
N VAL A 110 14.62 -6.26 -3.28
CA VAL A 110 13.66 -5.25 -2.85
C VAL A 110 14.04 -3.92 -3.46
N TYR A 111 13.37 -3.60 -4.56
CA TYR A 111 13.49 -2.31 -5.20
C TYR A 111 12.66 -1.27 -4.45
N TYR A 112 13.33 -0.47 -3.61
CA TYR A 112 12.71 0.67 -2.90
C TYR A 112 12.68 1.97 -3.71
N GLY A 113 13.42 2.01 -4.82
CA GLY A 113 13.44 3.15 -5.72
C GLY A 113 12.06 3.51 -6.26
N GLY A 114 12.01 4.67 -6.93
CA GLY A 114 10.78 5.22 -7.47
C GLY A 114 11.04 6.60 -8.04
N THR A 115 10.02 7.17 -8.67
CA THR A 115 10.09 8.58 -9.06
C THR A 115 10.16 9.46 -7.80
N PRO A 116 10.63 10.72 -7.90
CA PRO A 116 10.67 11.61 -6.74
C PRO A 116 9.31 11.74 -6.05
N LYS A 117 8.24 11.83 -6.83
CA LYS A 117 6.87 11.93 -6.34
C LYS A 117 6.38 10.67 -5.64
N GLU A 118 6.81 9.48 -6.08
CA GLU A 118 6.52 8.20 -5.44
C GLU A 118 7.30 8.07 -4.11
N MET A 119 8.57 8.44 -4.12
CA MET A 119 9.44 8.38 -2.94
C MET A 119 8.91 9.22 -1.78
N PHE A 120 8.43 10.45 -2.05
CA PHE A 120 7.80 11.26 -1.00
C PHE A 120 6.54 10.61 -0.40
N VAL A 121 5.80 9.81 -1.17
CA VAL A 121 4.65 9.06 -0.65
C VAL A 121 5.10 7.89 0.22
N LYS A 122 6.12 7.14 -0.21
CA LYS A 122 6.72 6.05 0.58
C LYS A 122 7.28 6.56 1.91
N VAL A 123 7.96 7.70 1.90
CA VAL A 123 8.42 8.39 3.13
C VAL A 123 7.26 8.68 4.08
N GLY A 124 6.14 9.18 3.56
CA GLY A 124 4.94 9.39 4.36
C GLY A 124 4.40 8.10 4.99
N ILE A 125 4.40 7.00 4.23
CA ILE A 125 3.99 5.68 4.71
C ILE A 125 4.91 5.19 5.84
N TRP A 126 6.23 5.29 5.67
CA TRP A 126 7.20 4.88 6.69
C TRP A 126 7.07 5.71 7.96
N ALA A 127 6.88 7.02 7.83
CA ALA A 127 6.68 7.91 8.97
C ALA A 127 5.38 7.59 9.73
N GLU A 128 4.27 7.39 9.00
CA GLU A 128 2.97 7.00 9.58
C GLU A 128 3.06 5.66 10.33
N ALA A 129 3.77 4.68 9.74
CA ALA A 129 4.02 3.38 10.33
C ALA A 129 5.08 3.39 11.46
N LYS A 130 5.68 4.56 11.76
CA LYS A 130 6.75 4.73 12.75
C LYS A 130 7.92 3.77 12.53
N ARG A 131 8.32 3.59 11.27
CA ARG A 131 9.47 2.73 10.95
C ARG A 131 10.75 3.22 11.65
N PRO A 132 11.66 2.31 12.06
CA PRO A 132 12.94 2.70 12.63
C PRO A 132 13.79 3.49 11.63
N ASN A 133 14.64 4.38 12.13
CA ASN A 133 15.56 5.17 11.29
C ASN A 133 16.47 4.27 10.43
N ASP A 134 17.02 3.20 11.01
CA ASP A 134 17.96 2.34 10.29
C ASP A 134 17.27 1.54 9.17
N TYR A 135 16.02 1.14 9.37
CA TYR A 135 15.21 0.55 8.29
C TYR A 135 15.01 1.55 7.15
N VAL A 136 14.64 2.80 7.44
CA VAL A 136 14.41 3.79 6.38
C VAL A 136 15.72 4.17 5.69
N LYS A 137 16.86 4.20 6.40
CA LYS A 137 18.18 4.36 5.77
C LYS A 137 18.48 3.20 4.83
N ALA A 138 18.21 1.96 5.21
CA ALA A 138 18.37 0.78 4.35
C ALA A 138 17.54 0.92 3.06
N CYS A 139 16.26 1.24 3.19
CA CYS A 139 15.37 1.47 2.05
C CYS A 139 15.82 2.59 1.11
N LEU A 140 16.56 3.57 1.63
CA LEU A 140 17.08 4.72 0.87
C LEU A 140 18.53 4.54 0.42
N GLU A 141 19.14 3.38 0.68
CA GLU A 141 20.57 3.10 0.41
C GLU A 141 21.53 4.05 1.15
N LEU A 142 21.18 4.40 2.39
CA LEU A 142 21.89 5.34 3.26
C LEU A 142 22.48 4.71 4.52
N GLU A 143 22.56 3.37 4.61
CA GLU A 143 23.02 2.66 5.82
C GLU A 143 24.39 3.15 6.32
N TYR A 144 25.31 3.35 5.39
CA TYR A 144 26.69 3.79 5.65
C TYR A 144 26.93 5.26 5.25
N ALA A 145 25.85 6.01 5.00
CA ALA A 145 25.96 7.40 4.58
C ALA A 145 26.52 8.26 5.71
N SER A 146 27.44 9.18 5.36
CA SER A 146 27.95 10.17 6.32
C SER A 146 26.82 11.09 6.81
N LYS A 147 27.01 11.72 7.99
CA LYS A 147 26.05 12.69 8.54
C LYS A 147 25.66 13.77 7.51
N LYS A 148 26.64 14.34 6.80
CA LYS A 148 26.43 15.33 5.73
C LYS A 148 25.52 14.78 4.62
N THR A 149 25.69 13.51 4.24
CA THR A 149 24.89 12.87 3.19
C THR A 149 23.46 12.62 3.66
N LEU A 150 23.27 12.18 4.91
CA LEU A 150 21.95 12.02 5.53
C LEU A 150 21.20 13.35 5.60
N GLU A 151 21.86 14.43 6.00
CA GLU A 151 21.28 15.77 6.11
C GLU A 151 20.91 16.37 4.74
N ALA A 152 21.64 16.00 3.68
CA ALA A 152 21.38 16.45 2.32
C ALA A 152 20.28 15.64 1.60
N ASN A 153 19.96 14.42 2.05
CA ASN A 153 18.97 13.59 1.38
C ASN A 153 17.54 14.11 1.64
N PRO A 154 16.79 14.52 0.58
CA PRO A 154 15.48 15.15 0.76
C PRO A 154 14.42 14.19 1.33
N TYR A 155 14.53 12.90 1.03
CA TYR A 155 13.58 11.89 1.49
C TYR A 155 13.78 11.57 2.97
N TYR A 156 15.03 11.39 3.40
CA TYR A 156 15.35 11.15 4.81
C TYR A 156 15.04 12.37 5.68
N LYS A 157 15.35 13.58 5.19
CA LYS A 157 14.96 14.83 5.86
C LYS A 157 13.43 14.95 6.02
N GLN A 158 12.68 14.61 4.97
CA GLN A 158 11.22 14.63 5.04
C GLN A 158 10.70 13.60 6.06
N PHE A 159 11.27 12.40 6.07
CA PHE A 159 10.93 11.35 7.04
C PHE A 159 11.09 11.82 8.49
N LEU A 160 12.25 12.39 8.83
CA LEU A 160 12.51 12.95 10.17
C LEU A 160 11.52 14.06 10.52
N SER A 161 11.21 14.96 9.57
CA SER A 161 10.26 16.05 9.82
C SER A 161 8.84 15.55 10.12
N LEU A 162 8.42 14.45 9.51
CA LEU A 162 7.12 13.84 9.75
C LEU A 162 7.07 13.08 11.09
N GLN A 163 8.18 12.51 11.54
CA GLN A 163 8.26 11.84 12.84
C GLN A 163 8.16 12.82 14.01
N ASN A 164 8.68 14.04 13.85
CA ASN A 164 8.76 15.06 14.89
C ASN A 164 7.48 15.89 15.07
N LYS A 165 6.46 15.74 14.20
CA LYS A 165 5.19 16.47 14.26
C LYS A 165 4.18 15.89 15.26
N LYS A 166 4.63 15.52 16.47
CA LYS A 166 3.74 15.10 17.56
C LYS A 166 3.65 16.16 18.63
#